data_AF-A0A9D6EYB7-F1
#
_entry.id   AF-A0A9D6EYB7-F1
#
_cell.length_a   1.000
_cell.length_b   1.000
_cell.length_c   1.000
_cell.angle_alpha   90.00
_cell.angle_beta   90.00
_cell.angle_gamma   90.00
#
_symmetry.space_group_name_H-M   'P 1'
#
loop_
_entity.id
_entity.type
_entity.pdbx_description
1 polymer ?
#
loop_
_entity_poly.entity_id
_entity_poly.type
_entity_poly.pdbx_seq_one_letter_code
_entity_poly.pdbx_strand_id
1 'polypeptide(L)'
;MPNRNPPPLLPLELVGKATAFHFTRNWNSYYWREDFTFLLKDEKTGKTWRILSREPTPAYHWRMGTTFTGLKPDWAKNPRVKIVGVTGIDRLPATFYDFKLKEPNIATAHLVFVEGAKNSWRLYNLNNWFHKWSDKADPVIYSHYVNKKAPHDIYGFINGQAAPFSAKAKAEIARHKSARMFHGLIRTAKNAFGYEIELLHLVGPDQGGNGVVFYGDARTLVPLDGKK
;
A
#
# COMPACT_ATOMS: atom_id res chain seq x y z
N MET A 1 -26.25 -20.47 2.73
CA MET A 1 -25.93 -19.11 2.26
C MET A 1 -24.87 -19.24 1.19
N PRO A 2 -24.95 -18.58 0.02
CA PRO A 2 -23.88 -18.64 -0.95
C PRO A 2 -22.59 -18.12 -0.30
N ASN A 3 -21.50 -18.89 -0.43
CA ASN A 3 -20.14 -18.54 -0.01
C ASN A 3 -19.77 -17.17 -0.61
N ARG A 4 -19.99 -16.08 0.12
CA ARG A 4 -19.67 -14.70 -0.32
C ARG A 4 -18.23 -14.35 0.06
N ASN A 5 -17.29 -15.23 -0.28
CA ASN A 5 -15.92 -14.73 -0.39
C ASN A 5 -15.90 -13.89 -1.69
N PRO A 6 -15.56 -12.59 -1.62
CA PRO A 6 -15.37 -11.81 -2.82
C PRO A 6 -14.36 -12.52 -3.74
N PRO A 7 -14.49 -12.39 -5.07
CA PRO A 7 -13.54 -12.99 -5.99
C PRO A 7 -12.11 -12.55 -5.64
N PRO A 8 -11.11 -13.43 -5.78
CA PRO A 8 -9.74 -13.09 -5.44
C PRO A 8 -9.27 -11.90 -6.28
N LEU A 9 -8.59 -10.96 -5.64
CA LEU A 9 -8.04 -9.80 -6.34
C LEU A 9 -6.87 -10.26 -7.20
N LEU A 10 -6.84 -9.82 -8.46
CA LEU A 10 -5.81 -10.20 -9.43
C LEU A 10 -4.75 -9.11 -9.54
N PRO A 11 -3.48 -9.46 -9.85
CA PRO A 11 -2.46 -8.46 -10.12
C PRO A 11 -2.84 -7.62 -11.34
N LEU A 12 -2.46 -6.36 -11.31
CA LEU A 12 -2.77 -5.40 -12.36
C LEU A 12 -1.58 -4.47 -12.61
N GLU A 13 -1.10 -4.47 -13.85
CA GLU A 13 -0.13 -3.50 -14.35
C GLU A 13 -0.70 -2.81 -15.59
N LEU A 14 -0.94 -1.50 -15.50
CA LEU A 14 -1.52 -0.72 -16.60
C LEU A 14 -0.65 0.49 -16.91
N VAL A 15 -0.70 0.92 -18.16
CA VAL A 15 -0.09 2.16 -18.63
C VAL A 15 -1.13 2.92 -19.45
N GLY A 16 -1.28 4.21 -19.21
CA GLY A 16 -2.23 5.01 -19.96
C GLY A 16 -2.34 6.45 -19.49
N LYS A 17 -3.21 7.22 -20.15
CA LYS A 17 -3.50 8.60 -19.74
C LYS A 17 -4.44 8.63 -18.56
N ALA A 18 -4.07 9.36 -17.51
CA ALA A 18 -4.92 9.64 -16.36
C ALA A 18 -5.83 10.83 -16.66
N THR A 19 -7.10 10.73 -16.31
CA THR A 19 -8.08 11.81 -16.40
C THR A 19 -8.94 11.84 -15.13
N ALA A 20 -9.71 12.90 -14.93
CA ALA A 20 -10.63 13.02 -13.78
C ALA A 20 -9.93 12.74 -12.43
N PHE A 21 -8.72 13.25 -12.27
CA PHE A 21 -7.96 13.12 -11.04
C PHE A 21 -8.67 13.88 -9.92
N HIS A 22 -8.85 13.21 -8.79
CA HIS A 22 -9.42 13.76 -7.58
C HIS A 22 -8.54 13.36 -6.41
N PHE A 23 -8.07 14.36 -5.67
CA PHE A 23 -7.30 14.18 -4.44
C PHE A 23 -8.18 14.59 -3.26
N THR A 24 -8.17 13.77 -2.23
CA THR A 24 -8.90 14.02 -0.99
C THR A 24 -7.90 14.11 0.14
N ARG A 25 -7.87 15.28 0.80
CA ARG A 25 -7.21 15.45 2.10
C ARG A 25 -8.23 15.91 3.11
N ASN A 26 -8.46 15.10 4.13
CA ASN A 26 -9.39 15.44 5.21
C ASN A 26 -8.94 14.87 6.56
N TRP A 27 -9.44 15.50 7.62
CA TRP A 27 -9.22 15.04 8.98
C TRP A 27 -10.06 13.78 9.25
N ASN A 28 -9.40 12.68 9.61
CA ASN A 28 -10.02 11.40 9.93
C ASN A 28 -9.83 11.09 11.42
N SER A 29 -10.71 11.67 12.25
CA SER A 29 -10.73 11.58 13.72
C SER A 29 -9.49 12.14 14.45
N TYR A 30 -8.28 11.67 14.13
CA TYR A 30 -7.02 11.99 14.82
C TYR A 30 -5.80 12.13 13.90
N TYR A 31 -5.98 12.12 12.57
CA TYR A 31 -4.91 12.35 11.60
C TYR A 31 -5.44 12.91 10.28
N TRP A 32 -4.56 13.55 9.49
CA TRP A 32 -4.86 13.90 8.11
C TRP A 32 -4.65 12.70 7.19
N ARG A 33 -5.73 12.27 6.56
CA ARG A 33 -5.75 11.22 5.53
C ARG A 33 -5.53 11.86 4.16
N GLU A 34 -4.76 11.18 3.31
CA GLU A 34 -4.53 11.60 1.91
C GLU A 34 -4.78 10.45 0.94
N ASP A 35 -5.90 10.52 0.23
CA ASP A 35 -6.32 9.53 -0.75
C ASP A 35 -6.45 10.18 -2.14
N PHE A 36 -6.48 9.36 -3.20
CA PHE A 36 -6.84 9.85 -4.52
C PHE A 36 -7.58 8.81 -5.35
N THR A 37 -8.22 9.31 -6.40
CA THR A 37 -8.72 8.50 -7.50
C THR A 37 -8.54 9.21 -8.84
N PHE A 38 -8.43 8.45 -9.93
CA PHE A 38 -8.49 8.94 -11.30
C PHE A 38 -9.07 7.86 -12.23
N LEU A 39 -9.41 8.26 -13.45
CA LEU A 39 -9.70 7.34 -14.54
C LEU A 39 -8.44 7.11 -15.37
N LEU A 40 -8.18 5.87 -15.76
CA LEU A 40 -7.10 5.51 -16.66
C LEU A 40 -7.66 4.79 -17.87
N LYS A 41 -7.37 5.30 -19.07
CA LYS A 41 -7.58 4.55 -20.31
C LYS A 41 -6.33 3.73 -20.60
N ASP A 42 -6.40 2.42 -20.39
CA ASP A 42 -5.29 1.49 -20.62
C ASP A 42 -4.93 1.45 -22.11
N GLU A 43 -3.65 1.66 -22.41
CA GLU A 43 -3.12 1.69 -23.77
C GLU A 43 -3.18 0.32 -24.45
N LYS A 44 -3.11 -0.78 -23.69
CA LYS A 44 -3.12 -2.13 -24.26
C LYS A 44 -4.52 -2.57 -24.66
N THR A 45 -5.50 -2.36 -23.78
CA THR A 45 -6.86 -2.89 -23.97
C THR A 45 -7.88 -1.84 -24.38
N GLY A 46 -7.55 -0.54 -24.30
CA GLY A 46 -8.48 0.57 -24.49
C GLY A 46 -9.53 0.71 -23.38
N LYS A 47 -9.56 -0.20 -22.39
CA LYS A 47 -10.52 -0.18 -21.28
C LYS A 47 -10.23 1.00 -20.36
N THR A 48 -11.30 1.58 -19.84
CA THR A 48 -11.21 2.60 -18.79
C THR A 48 -11.32 1.95 -17.42
N TRP A 49 -10.36 2.28 -16.55
CA TRP A 49 -10.25 1.81 -15.18
C TRP A 49 -10.39 2.97 -14.20
N ARG A 50 -11.20 2.78 -13.16
CA ARG A 50 -11.19 3.62 -11.97
C ARG A 50 -10.04 3.16 -11.08
N ILE A 51 -9.02 4.01 -10.95
CA ILE A 51 -7.86 3.76 -10.10
C ILE A 51 -8.06 4.53 -8.80
N LEU A 52 -7.80 3.88 -7.67
CA LEU A 52 -7.79 4.53 -6.35
C LEU A 52 -6.59 4.08 -5.54
N SER A 53 -6.14 4.92 -4.63
CA SER A 53 -5.22 4.54 -3.55
C SER A 53 -5.75 5.14 -2.26
N ARG A 54 -5.84 4.32 -1.22
CA ARG A 54 -6.36 4.71 0.08
C ARG A 54 -5.39 4.35 1.20
N GLU A 55 -5.22 5.29 2.11
CA GLU A 55 -4.49 5.08 3.35
C GLU A 55 -5.30 4.12 4.25
N PRO A 56 -4.70 3.05 4.81
CA PRO A 56 -5.35 2.32 5.90
C PRO A 56 -5.57 3.26 7.09
N THR A 57 -6.59 2.99 7.91
CA THR A 57 -6.70 3.70 9.19
C THR A 57 -5.54 3.27 10.10
N PRO A 58 -4.65 4.19 10.53
CA PRO A 58 -3.51 3.84 11.36
C PRO A 58 -3.97 3.28 12.71
N ALA A 59 -3.46 2.12 13.12
CA ALA A 59 -3.81 1.55 14.42
C ALA A 59 -3.18 2.32 15.60
N TYR A 60 -2.08 3.02 15.36
CA TYR A 60 -1.30 3.77 16.36
C TYR A 60 -0.88 5.13 15.81
N HIS A 61 -0.04 5.87 16.53
CA HIS A 61 0.32 7.27 16.24
C HIS A 61 1.39 7.45 15.15
N TRP A 62 1.70 6.41 14.36
CA TRP A 62 2.63 6.47 13.24
C TRP A 62 1.91 6.34 11.89
N ARG A 63 2.41 7.04 10.88
CA ARG A 63 1.95 6.97 9.50
C ARG A 63 2.45 5.67 8.86
N MET A 64 1.59 4.65 8.83
CA MET A 64 1.87 3.31 8.33
C MET A 64 1.02 3.00 7.10
N GLY A 65 1.19 3.79 6.03
CA GLY A 65 0.23 3.79 4.93
C GLY A 65 0.79 4.30 3.61
N THR A 66 0.06 5.18 2.96
CA THR A 66 0.45 5.76 1.66
C THR A 66 1.55 6.80 1.83
N THR A 67 2.58 6.70 1.00
CA THR A 67 3.67 7.69 0.91
C THR A 67 3.56 8.44 -0.42
N PHE A 68 3.45 9.77 -0.36
CA PHE A 68 3.61 10.65 -1.52
C PHE A 68 5.06 11.11 -1.63
N THR A 69 5.63 11.10 -2.83
CA THR A 69 7.05 11.45 -3.04
C THR A 69 7.30 12.96 -3.11
N GLY A 70 6.25 13.77 -3.02
CA GLY A 70 6.30 15.22 -3.29
C GLY A 70 6.32 15.57 -4.79
N LEU A 71 6.25 14.58 -5.69
CA LEU A 71 6.05 14.85 -7.11
C LEU A 71 4.74 15.61 -7.32
N LYS A 72 4.78 16.66 -8.16
CA LYS A 72 3.62 17.50 -8.51
C LYS A 72 3.27 17.35 -9.99
N PRO A 73 2.56 16.27 -10.40
CA PRO A 73 2.10 16.12 -11.77
C PRO A 73 1.11 17.22 -12.15
N ASP A 74 1.19 17.69 -13.39
CA ASP A 74 0.15 18.53 -13.97
C ASP A 74 -1.01 17.65 -14.45
N TRP A 75 -1.90 17.30 -13.51
CA TRP A 75 -3.03 16.41 -13.77
C TRP A 75 -4.02 16.97 -14.81
N ALA A 76 -4.06 18.28 -15.02
CA ALA A 76 -4.91 18.92 -16.03
C ALA A 76 -4.46 18.59 -17.47
N LYS A 77 -3.19 18.24 -17.66
CA LYS A 77 -2.65 17.79 -18.96
C LYS A 77 -2.88 16.31 -19.25
N ASN A 78 -3.65 15.62 -18.41
CA ASN A 78 -3.93 14.19 -18.51
C ASN A 78 -2.63 13.36 -18.65
N PRO A 79 -1.74 13.43 -17.65
CA PRO A 79 -0.42 12.85 -17.75
C PRO A 79 -0.52 11.34 -17.97
N ARG A 80 0.47 10.81 -18.68
CA ARG A 80 0.62 9.36 -18.79
C ARG A 80 1.13 8.80 -17.47
N VAL A 81 0.48 7.75 -16.99
CA VAL A 81 0.83 7.09 -15.74
C VAL A 81 0.98 5.59 -15.96
N LYS A 82 1.80 4.98 -15.11
CA LYS A 82 1.94 3.54 -14.97
C LYS A 82 1.50 3.17 -13.57
N ILE A 83 0.62 2.19 -13.46
CA ILE A 83 0.19 1.67 -12.16
C ILE A 83 0.54 0.21 -11.99
N VAL A 84 0.89 -0.13 -10.76
CA VAL A 84 1.00 -1.49 -10.26
C VAL A 84 0.02 -1.60 -9.10
N GLY A 85 -0.81 -2.63 -9.10
CA GLY A 85 -1.80 -2.82 -8.06
C GLY A 85 -2.60 -4.09 -8.22
N VAL A 86 -3.81 -4.08 -7.66
CA VAL A 86 -4.73 -5.21 -7.72
C VAL A 86 -6.09 -4.77 -8.24
N THR A 87 -6.83 -5.68 -8.87
CA THR A 87 -8.23 -5.44 -9.24
C THR A 87 -9.09 -5.20 -8.00
N GLY A 88 -10.19 -4.48 -8.15
CA GLY A 88 -11.13 -4.20 -7.06
C GLY A 88 -10.62 -3.20 -6.02
N ILE A 89 -11.32 -3.19 -4.88
CA ILE A 89 -11.04 -2.32 -3.73
C ILE A 89 -10.46 -3.21 -2.63
N ASP A 90 -9.24 -2.95 -2.20
CA ASP A 90 -8.52 -3.78 -1.23
C ASP A 90 -8.58 -3.22 0.21
N ARG A 91 -9.51 -2.29 0.45
CA ARG A 91 -9.76 -1.67 1.76
C ARG A 91 -11.24 -1.73 2.11
N LEU A 92 -11.51 -1.87 3.40
CA LEU A 92 -12.85 -1.74 3.96
C LEU A 92 -13.09 -0.30 4.46
N PRO A 93 -14.32 0.24 4.37
CA PRO A 93 -15.40 -0.26 3.51
C PRO A 93 -15.01 -0.17 2.03
N ALA A 94 -15.66 -0.98 1.17
CA ALA A 94 -15.46 -1.00 -0.27
C ALA A 94 -16.14 0.21 -0.97
N THR A 95 -15.95 1.40 -0.41
CA THR A 95 -16.42 2.70 -0.91
C THR A 95 -15.25 3.66 -0.97
N PHE A 96 -15.39 4.74 -1.74
CA PHE A 96 -14.42 5.84 -1.77
C PHE A 96 -15.16 7.13 -1.45
N TYR A 97 -15.32 7.43 -0.16
CA TYR A 97 -16.14 8.56 0.30
C TYR A 97 -17.55 8.51 -0.32
N ASP A 98 -18.05 9.63 -0.83
CA ASP A 98 -19.35 9.75 -1.50
C ASP A 98 -19.32 9.34 -2.98
N PHE A 99 -18.20 8.80 -3.49
CA PHE A 99 -18.15 8.32 -4.87
C PHE A 99 -19.00 7.06 -5.02
N LYS A 100 -19.94 7.12 -5.96
CA LYS A 100 -20.63 5.93 -6.46
C LYS A 100 -19.71 5.19 -7.42
N LEU A 101 -18.93 4.23 -6.88
CA LEU A 101 -18.05 3.35 -7.65
C LEU A 101 -18.88 2.40 -8.53
N LYS A 102 -19.30 2.88 -9.69
CA LYS A 102 -20.17 2.17 -10.63
C LYS A 102 -19.41 1.65 -11.85
N GLU A 103 -18.14 2.00 -11.98
CA GLU A 103 -17.31 1.58 -13.10
C GLU A 103 -17.13 0.06 -13.09
N PRO A 104 -17.20 -0.60 -14.27
CA PRO A 104 -17.04 -2.05 -14.36
C PRO A 104 -15.60 -2.51 -14.08
N ASN A 105 -14.62 -1.62 -14.23
CA ASN A 105 -13.22 -1.89 -13.95
C ASN A 105 -12.72 -0.94 -12.85
N ILE A 106 -12.43 -1.49 -11.68
CA ILE A 106 -11.89 -0.77 -10.52
C ILE A 106 -10.58 -1.44 -10.13
N ALA A 107 -9.61 -0.64 -9.68
CA ALA A 107 -8.35 -1.15 -9.16
C ALA A 107 -7.81 -0.30 -8.02
N THR A 108 -7.14 -0.97 -7.08
CA THR A 108 -6.37 -0.32 -6.02
C THR A 108 -4.90 -0.27 -6.42
N ALA A 109 -4.37 0.93 -6.56
CA ALA A 109 -2.97 1.16 -6.89
C ALA A 109 -2.08 1.04 -5.65
N HIS A 110 -1.02 0.25 -5.78
CA HIS A 110 0.07 0.13 -4.81
C HIS A 110 1.26 1.00 -5.20
N LEU A 111 1.47 1.21 -6.49
CA LEU A 111 2.47 2.13 -7.02
C LEU A 111 1.83 2.92 -8.16
N VAL A 112 2.03 4.23 -8.15
CA VAL A 112 1.69 5.11 -9.25
C VAL A 112 2.94 5.82 -9.70
N PHE A 113 3.32 5.61 -10.95
CA PHE A 113 4.39 6.34 -11.61
C PHE A 113 3.79 7.29 -12.64
N VAL A 114 4.39 8.46 -12.77
CA VAL A 114 4.03 9.47 -13.76
C VAL A 114 5.18 9.59 -14.75
N GLU A 115 4.84 9.66 -16.03
CA GLU A 115 5.82 9.88 -17.08
C GLU A 115 6.49 11.26 -16.94
N GLY A 116 7.81 11.27 -16.96
CA GLY A 116 8.65 12.45 -17.00
C GLY A 116 9.31 12.64 -18.36
N ALA A 117 10.32 13.51 -18.43
CA ALA A 117 11.08 13.72 -19.66
C ALA A 117 11.75 12.43 -20.15
N LYS A 118 11.89 12.29 -21.48
CA LYS A 118 12.57 11.16 -22.14
C LYS A 118 12.01 9.78 -21.74
N ASN A 119 10.69 9.66 -21.59
CA ASN A 119 10.00 8.41 -21.21
C ASN A 119 10.48 7.82 -19.86
N SER A 120 10.98 8.67 -18.96
CA SER A 120 11.32 8.26 -17.60
C SER A 120 10.06 8.08 -16.76
N TRP A 121 10.06 7.14 -15.82
CA TRP A 121 8.95 6.93 -14.89
C TRP A 121 9.34 7.43 -13.50
N ARG A 122 8.59 8.38 -12.97
CA ARG A 122 8.84 8.96 -11.63
C ARG A 122 7.74 8.50 -10.68
N LEU A 123 8.13 7.94 -9.54
CA LEU A 123 7.17 7.51 -8.52
C LEU A 123 6.44 8.73 -7.96
N TYR A 124 5.11 8.72 -8.01
CA TYR A 124 4.22 9.74 -7.46
C TYR A 124 3.72 9.34 -6.07
N ASN A 125 3.21 8.12 -5.97
CA ASN A 125 2.64 7.56 -4.75
C ASN A 125 2.97 6.07 -4.66
N LEU A 126 3.12 5.60 -3.43
CA LEU A 126 3.14 4.21 -3.10
C LEU A 126 2.29 3.92 -1.86
N ASN A 127 1.63 2.77 -1.85
CA ASN A 127 0.84 2.28 -0.72
C ASN A 127 1.66 1.21 0.01
N ASN A 128 2.26 1.59 1.14
CA ASN A 128 3.16 0.74 1.89
C ASN A 128 2.43 -0.27 2.78
N TRP A 129 1.10 -0.24 2.84
CA TRP A 129 0.32 -1.15 3.68
C TRP A 129 0.01 -2.46 2.96
N PHE A 130 0.65 -3.52 3.44
CA PHE A 130 0.56 -4.86 2.89
C PHE A 130 -0.38 -5.74 3.70
N HIS A 131 -1.08 -6.60 2.97
CA HIS A 131 -1.82 -7.74 3.48
C HIS A 131 -1.87 -8.82 2.39
N LYS A 132 -2.51 -9.96 2.65
CA LYS A 132 -2.71 -11.01 1.65
C LYS A 132 -3.84 -10.64 0.68
N TRP A 133 -3.53 -10.55 -0.62
CA TRP A 133 -4.54 -10.29 -1.66
C TRP A 133 -4.96 -11.58 -2.38
N SER A 134 -4.01 -12.30 -2.96
CA SER A 134 -4.21 -13.61 -3.57
C SER A 134 -2.87 -14.24 -3.97
N ASP A 135 -2.84 -15.57 -4.10
CA ASP A 135 -1.63 -16.28 -4.51
C ASP A 135 -1.12 -15.86 -5.92
N LYS A 136 -1.96 -15.20 -6.72
CA LYS A 136 -1.57 -14.60 -8.02
C LYS A 136 -1.08 -13.15 -7.88
N ALA A 137 -1.69 -12.36 -7.01
CA ALA A 137 -1.38 -10.94 -6.85
C ALA A 137 -0.12 -10.73 -6.01
N ASP A 138 0.03 -11.49 -4.92
CA ASP A 138 1.07 -11.27 -3.94
C ASP A 138 2.47 -11.33 -4.57
N PRO A 139 2.86 -12.35 -5.37
CA PRO A 139 4.21 -12.40 -5.95
C PRO A 139 4.53 -11.19 -6.84
N VAL A 140 3.54 -10.72 -7.61
CA VAL A 140 3.70 -9.56 -8.51
C VAL A 140 3.93 -8.29 -7.69
N ILE A 141 3.05 -7.99 -6.73
CA ILE A 141 3.19 -6.79 -5.89
C ILE A 141 4.54 -6.78 -5.16
N TYR A 142 4.91 -7.89 -4.53
CA TYR A 142 6.16 -8.00 -3.78
C TYR A 142 7.40 -7.79 -4.68
N SER A 143 7.35 -8.26 -5.94
CA SER A 143 8.46 -8.07 -6.90
C SER A 143 8.80 -6.60 -7.17
N HIS A 144 7.83 -5.68 -7.03
CA HIS A 144 8.09 -4.25 -7.22
C HIS A 144 8.69 -3.56 -5.98
N TYR A 145 8.71 -4.24 -4.83
CA TYR A 145 9.27 -3.73 -3.57
C TYR A 145 10.60 -4.41 -3.21
N VAL A 146 10.88 -5.59 -3.78
CA VAL A 146 12.05 -6.41 -3.42
C VAL A 146 13.38 -5.66 -3.53
N ASN A 147 14.19 -5.78 -2.49
CA ASN A 147 15.53 -5.20 -2.34
C ASN A 147 15.60 -3.67 -2.41
N LYS A 148 14.46 -2.97 -2.37
CA LYS A 148 14.40 -1.51 -2.31
C LYS A 148 14.40 -1.03 -0.86
N LYS A 149 14.89 0.19 -0.65
CA LYS A 149 14.81 0.91 0.62
C LYS A 149 13.65 1.91 0.58
N ALA A 150 13.54 2.72 1.64
CA ALA A 150 12.63 3.85 1.70
C ALA A 150 12.59 4.64 0.36
N PRO A 151 11.39 4.97 -0.14
CA PRO A 151 10.11 4.82 0.56
C PRO A 151 9.46 3.43 0.41
N HIS A 152 10.11 2.42 -0.18
CA HIS A 152 9.53 1.09 -0.45
C HIS A 152 9.59 0.11 0.76
N ASP A 153 9.79 0.62 1.96
CA ASP A 153 9.48 -0.14 3.16
C ASP A 153 7.98 -0.46 3.24
N ILE A 154 7.62 -1.51 3.97
CA ILE A 154 6.23 -1.98 4.06
C ILE A 154 5.78 -2.11 5.50
N TYR A 155 4.49 -1.95 5.71
CA TYR A 155 3.80 -2.07 6.99
C TYR A 155 2.68 -3.11 6.87
N GLY A 156 2.29 -3.72 7.98
CA GLY A 156 1.09 -4.53 8.01
C GLY A 156 0.93 -5.31 9.30
N PHE A 157 -0.13 -6.11 9.37
CA PHE A 157 -0.32 -7.06 10.47
C PHE A 157 0.60 -8.26 10.31
N ILE A 158 1.18 -8.75 11.41
CA ILE A 158 2.10 -9.90 11.41
C ILE A 158 1.42 -11.15 10.81
N ASN A 159 0.18 -11.42 11.20
CA ASN A 159 -0.57 -12.59 10.72
C ASN A 159 -1.34 -12.33 9.41
N GLY A 160 -1.11 -11.17 8.77
CA GLY A 160 -1.86 -10.73 7.60
C GLY A 160 -1.08 -10.78 6.29
N GLN A 161 0.18 -11.25 6.29
CA GLN A 161 1.06 -11.18 5.12
C GLN A 161 1.15 -12.47 4.33
N ALA A 162 1.47 -12.33 3.04
CA ALA A 162 1.67 -13.45 2.13
C ALA A 162 3.11 -14.00 2.21
N ALA A 163 4.11 -13.11 2.17
CA ALA A 163 5.50 -13.55 2.29
C ALA A 163 5.84 -13.98 3.72
N PRO A 164 6.67 -15.00 3.88
CA PRO A 164 7.20 -15.37 5.18
C PRO A 164 8.14 -14.28 5.73
N PHE A 165 8.22 -14.17 7.04
CA PHE A 165 9.30 -13.42 7.71
C PHE A 165 10.63 -14.17 7.64
N SER A 166 11.74 -13.43 7.58
CA SER A 166 13.09 -14.00 7.69
C SER A 166 13.29 -14.73 9.03
N ALA A 167 14.29 -15.61 9.13
CA ALA A 167 14.55 -16.35 10.37
C ALA A 167 14.79 -15.41 11.56
N LYS A 168 15.54 -14.32 11.36
CA LYS A 168 15.76 -13.27 12.38
C LYS A 168 14.45 -12.59 12.76
N ALA A 169 13.65 -12.19 11.78
CA ALA A 169 12.36 -11.54 12.03
C ALA A 169 11.40 -12.46 12.81
N LYS A 170 11.35 -13.75 12.49
CA LYS A 170 10.56 -14.75 13.24
C LYS A 170 11.00 -14.86 14.70
N ALA A 171 12.31 -14.83 14.96
CA ALA A 171 12.84 -14.87 16.32
C ALA A 171 12.42 -13.63 17.13
N GLU A 172 12.47 -12.43 16.54
CA GLU A 172 12.01 -11.21 17.21
C GLU A 172 10.49 -11.23 17.47
N ILE A 173 9.69 -11.64 16.48
CA ILE A 173 8.23 -11.79 16.65
C ILE A 173 7.90 -12.73 17.82
N ALA A 174 8.63 -13.85 17.94
CA ALA A 174 8.41 -14.81 19.02
C ALA A 174 8.73 -14.24 20.42
N ARG A 175 9.73 -13.34 20.51
CA ARG A 175 10.08 -12.65 21.77
C ARG A 175 9.03 -11.60 22.17
N HIS A 176 8.39 -10.97 21.20
CA HIS A 176 7.46 -9.87 21.41
C HIS A 176 6.00 -10.26 21.12
N LYS A 177 5.43 -11.15 21.94
CA LYS A 177 4.07 -11.70 21.74
C LYS A 177 2.95 -10.65 21.74
N SER A 178 3.19 -9.46 22.30
CA SER A 178 2.25 -8.33 22.26
C SER A 178 2.29 -7.55 20.96
N ALA A 179 3.33 -7.70 20.14
CA ALA A 179 3.39 -7.09 18.82
C ALA A 179 2.23 -7.60 17.95
N ARG A 180 1.70 -6.70 17.12
CA ARG A 180 0.58 -6.98 16.20
C ARG A 180 0.92 -6.58 14.77
N MET A 181 1.77 -5.57 14.63
CA MET A 181 2.16 -4.98 13.36
C MET A 181 3.67 -5.01 13.19
N PHE A 182 4.10 -4.93 11.94
CA PHE A 182 5.50 -4.79 11.58
C PHE A 182 5.71 -3.60 10.64
N HIS A 183 6.95 -3.14 10.59
CA HIS A 183 7.52 -2.33 9.53
C HIS A 183 8.73 -3.11 9.02
N GLY A 184 8.88 -3.31 7.71
CA GLY A 184 9.92 -4.16 7.15
C GLY A 184 10.31 -3.84 5.71
N LEU A 185 11.23 -4.63 5.19
CA LEU A 185 11.72 -4.59 3.81
C LEU A 185 11.48 -5.95 3.15
N ILE A 186 11.13 -5.93 1.86
CA ILE A 186 11.04 -7.17 1.08
C ILE A 186 12.44 -7.55 0.57
N ARG A 187 12.86 -8.79 0.82
CA ARG A 187 14.13 -9.35 0.37
C ARG A 187 13.93 -10.57 -0.50
N THR A 188 14.83 -10.77 -1.46
CA THR A 188 14.91 -12.04 -2.19
C THR A 188 15.29 -13.16 -1.23
N ALA A 189 14.62 -14.31 -1.33
CA ALA A 189 14.88 -15.46 -0.48
C ALA A 189 14.73 -16.78 -1.24
N LYS A 190 15.50 -17.80 -0.82
CA LYS A 190 15.39 -19.17 -1.36
C LYS A 190 14.27 -19.93 -0.65
N ASN A 191 13.02 -19.56 -0.92
CA ASN A 191 11.82 -20.23 -0.40
C ASN A 191 10.74 -20.33 -1.51
N ALA A 192 9.65 -21.04 -1.25
CA ALA A 192 8.58 -21.24 -2.25
C ALA A 192 7.91 -19.95 -2.74
N PHE A 193 7.93 -18.89 -1.93
CA PHE A 193 7.38 -17.59 -2.28
C PHE A 193 8.38 -16.72 -3.07
N GLY A 194 9.68 -17.04 -3.00
CA GLY A 194 10.78 -16.28 -3.64
C GLY A 194 11.20 -15.01 -2.88
N TYR A 195 10.44 -14.59 -1.87
CA TYR A 195 10.69 -13.40 -1.06
C TYR A 195 10.51 -13.68 0.44
N GLU A 196 11.11 -12.84 1.26
CA GLU A 196 10.86 -12.79 2.69
C GLU A 196 10.79 -11.34 3.21
N ILE A 197 10.22 -11.17 4.39
CA ILE A 197 10.15 -9.88 5.08
C ILE A 197 11.30 -9.80 6.08
N GLU A 198 12.20 -8.85 5.87
CA GLU A 198 13.15 -8.38 6.87
C GLU A 198 12.48 -7.36 7.78
N LEU A 199 12.67 -7.48 9.08
CA LEU A 199 12.02 -6.65 10.08
C LEU A 199 12.86 -5.39 10.40
N LEU A 200 12.23 -4.23 10.29
CA LEU A 200 12.77 -2.95 10.79
C LEU A 200 12.17 -2.62 12.16
N HIS A 201 10.86 -2.80 12.33
CA HIS A 201 10.18 -2.55 13.61
C HIS A 201 9.09 -3.57 13.92
N LEU A 202 8.88 -3.83 15.21
CA LEU A 202 7.66 -4.46 15.72
C LEU A 202 6.87 -3.47 16.55
N VAL A 203 5.56 -3.41 16.31
CA VAL A 203 4.67 -2.45 16.95
C VAL A 203 3.44 -3.16 17.50
N GLY A 204 3.00 -2.74 18.68
CA GLY A 204 1.76 -3.21 19.29
C GLY A 204 1.39 -2.38 20.52
N PRO A 205 0.33 -2.76 21.25
CA PRO A 205 -0.11 -2.04 22.42
C PRO A 205 0.74 -2.41 23.65
N ASP A 206 1.03 -1.43 24.49
CA ASP A 206 1.44 -1.66 25.88
C ASP A 206 0.25 -2.11 26.75
N GLN A 207 0.46 -2.26 28.06
CA GLN A 207 -0.60 -2.64 29.00
C GLN A 207 -1.74 -1.61 29.09
N GLY A 208 -1.47 -0.34 28.76
CA GLY A 208 -2.45 0.74 28.72
C GLY A 208 -3.13 0.92 27.36
N GLY A 209 -2.80 0.09 26.37
CA GLY A 209 -3.33 0.19 25.00
C GLY A 209 -2.60 1.22 24.12
N ASN A 210 -1.53 1.86 24.60
CA ASN A 210 -0.75 2.79 23.80
C ASN A 210 0.13 2.03 22.81
N GLY A 211 0.20 2.52 21.58
CA GLY A 211 1.13 1.97 20.59
C GLY A 211 2.58 2.19 21.01
N VAL A 212 3.35 1.12 21.10
CA VAL A 212 4.79 1.13 21.41
C VAL A 212 5.57 0.32 20.38
N VAL A 213 6.85 0.68 20.23
CA VAL A 213 7.82 -0.05 19.41
C VAL A 213 8.52 -1.08 20.30
N PHE A 214 8.28 -2.37 20.04
CA PHE A 214 8.91 -3.47 20.78
C PHE A 214 10.31 -3.82 20.25
N TYR A 215 10.57 -3.51 18.98
CA TYR A 215 11.84 -3.75 18.30
C TYR A 215 12.06 -2.65 17.26
N GLY A 216 13.30 -2.18 17.10
CA GLY A 216 13.69 -1.09 16.19
C GLY A 216 13.74 0.30 16.86
N ASP A 217 14.20 1.31 16.14
CA ASP A 217 14.30 2.69 16.64
C ASP A 217 13.04 3.49 16.27
N ALA A 218 12.20 3.75 17.27
CA ALA A 218 10.95 4.48 17.12
C ALA A 218 11.09 5.86 16.45
N ARG A 219 12.27 6.50 16.55
CA ARG A 219 12.54 7.81 15.94
C ARG A 219 12.59 7.77 14.41
N THR A 220 12.70 6.57 13.84
CA THR A 220 12.73 6.37 12.38
C THR A 220 11.34 6.11 11.79
N LEU A 221 10.31 5.97 12.63
CA LEU A 221 8.93 5.91 12.18
C LEU A 221 8.35 7.32 12.02
N VAL A 222 7.62 7.53 10.93
CA VAL A 222 6.95 8.80 10.66
C VAL A 222 5.74 8.93 11.59
N PRO A 223 5.63 9.96 12.45
CA PRO A 223 4.44 10.18 13.26
C PRO A 223 3.27 10.66 12.41
N LEU A 224 2.04 10.50 12.92
CA LEU A 224 0.86 11.16 12.33
C LEU A 224 0.93 12.67 12.57
N ASP A 225 0.38 13.44 11.64
CA ASP A 225 0.26 14.90 11.75
C ASP A 225 -0.36 15.30 13.11
N GLY A 226 0.33 16.16 13.86
CA GLY A 226 -0.13 16.64 15.17
C GLY A 226 0.36 15.86 16.38
N LYS A 227 1.10 14.77 16.19
CA LYS A 227 1.80 14.04 17.27
C LYS A 227 3.30 14.34 17.15
N LYS A 228 3.85 15.11 18.09
CA LYS A 228 5.30 15.29 18.28
C LYS A 228 5.79 14.33 19.34
#